data_AF-A0A3R0QCV7-F1
#
_entry.id   AF-A0A3R0QCV7-F1
#
_cell.length_a   1.000
_cell.length_b   1.000
_cell.length_c   1.000
_cell.angle_alpha   90.00
_cell.angle_beta   90.00
_cell.angle_gamma   90.00
#
_symmetry.space_group_name_H-M   'P 1'
#
loop_
_entity.id
_entity.type
_entity.pdbx_description
1 polymer ?
#
loop_
_entity_poly.entity_id
_entity_poly.type
_entity_poly.pdbx_seq_one_letter_code
_entity_poly.pdbx_strand_id
1 'polypeptide(L)'
;VQIQKFIDLVSCEQKRIKNTNKYKSQSEAQKQKHAVPRAEILMAIIALYHRDMRLRRESPAAIADYLFQHASEFWPKTGEPPLSYDTVVGLLRICMKNIKFN
;
A
#
# COMPACT_ATOMS: atom_id res chain seq x y z
N VAL A 1 23.23 -41.39 22.87
CA VAL A 1 23.37 -40.83 21.49
C VAL A 1 22.04 -40.50 20.81
N GLN A 2 20.90 -41.13 21.16
CA GLN A 2 19.61 -40.85 20.51
C GLN A 2 18.82 -39.66 21.10
N ILE A 3 18.86 -39.47 22.42
CA ILE A 3 18.14 -38.39 23.12
C ILE A 3 18.66 -37.00 22.72
N GLN A 4 19.99 -36.84 22.60
CA GLN A 4 20.59 -35.57 22.18
C GLN A 4 20.14 -35.16 20.77
N LYS A 5 20.11 -36.11 19.83
CA LYS A 5 19.62 -35.87 18.46
C LYS A 5 18.16 -35.42 18.43
N PHE A 6 17.33 -35.94 19.33
CA PHE A 6 15.94 -35.51 19.47
C PHE A 6 15.84 -34.08 20.01
N ILE A 7 16.62 -33.74 21.04
CA ILE A 7 16.66 -32.37 21.61
C ILE A 7 17.12 -31.35 20.56
N ASP A 8 18.13 -31.69 19.75
CA ASP A 8 18.64 -30.83 18.70
C ASP A 8 17.61 -30.63 17.58
N LEU A 9 16.86 -31.69 17.22
CA LEU A 9 15.78 -31.63 16.23
C LEU A 9 14.65 -30.70 16.67
N VAL A 10 14.16 -30.87 17.92
CA VAL A 10 13.09 -30.03 18.49
C VAL A 10 13.55 -28.57 18.59
N SER A 11 14.81 -28.31 18.93
CA SER A 11 15.37 -26.96 19.00
C SER A 11 15.45 -26.29 17.62
N CYS A 12 15.79 -27.05 16.58
CA CYS A 12 15.79 -26.57 15.19
C CYS A 12 14.38 -26.24 14.68
N GLU A 13 13.40 -27.11 14.98
CA GLU A 13 11.99 -26.89 14.63
C GLU A 13 11.44 -25.62 15.32
N GLN A 14 11.69 -25.43 16.61
CA GLN A 14 11.25 -24.23 17.33
C GLN A 14 11.89 -22.94 16.77
N LYS A 15 13.17 -22.98 16.37
CA LYS A 15 13.83 -21.84 15.71
C LYS A 15 13.20 -21.52 14.36
N ARG A 16 12.85 -22.55 13.57
CA ARG A 16 12.14 -22.37 12.28
C ARG A 16 10.77 -21.72 12.49
N ILE A 17 9.97 -22.21 13.43
CA ILE A 17 8.63 -21.66 13.74
C ILE A 17 8.73 -20.19 14.18
N LYS A 18 9.68 -19.86 15.06
CA LYS A 18 9.92 -18.47 15.51
C LYS A 18 10.32 -17.55 14.36
N ASN A 19 11.17 -18.01 13.44
CA ASN A 19 11.59 -17.22 12.28
C ASN A 19 10.44 -16.97 11.29
N THR A 20 9.61 -17.98 11.03
CA THR A 20 8.43 -17.84 10.16
C THR A 20 7.40 -16.86 10.74
N ASN A 21 7.18 -16.91 12.06
CA ASN A 21 6.28 -15.97 12.73
C ASN A 21 6.84 -14.54 12.73
N LYS A 22 8.14 -14.37 12.97
CA LYS A 22 8.80 -13.05 12.88
C LYS A 22 8.69 -12.44 11.47
N TYR A 23 8.83 -13.26 10.43
CA TYR A 23 8.66 -12.82 9.04
C TYR A 23 7.23 -12.35 8.74
N LYS A 24 6.21 -13.10 9.20
CA LYS A 24 4.80 -12.69 9.08
C LYS A 24 4.54 -11.37 9.80
N SER A 25 5.00 -11.23 11.04
CA SER A 25 4.81 -9.99 11.81
C SER A 25 5.53 -8.78 11.19
N GLN A 26 6.70 -8.97 10.56
CA GLN A 26 7.36 -7.90 9.80
C GLN A 26 6.57 -7.49 8.55
N SER A 27 5.99 -8.46 7.84
CA SER A 27 5.12 -8.18 6.68
C SER A 27 3.88 -7.39 7.07
N GLU A 28 3.24 -7.72 8.20
CA GLU A 28 2.05 -7.02 8.69
C GLU A 28 2.37 -5.58 9.12
N ALA A 29 3.47 -5.38 9.85
CA ALA A 29 3.91 -4.04 10.26
C ALA A 29 4.23 -3.14 9.04
N GLN A 30 4.82 -3.71 7.98
CA GLN A 30 5.03 -2.97 6.72
C GLN A 30 3.71 -2.59 6.05
N LYS A 31 2.74 -3.52 5.97
CA LYS A 31 1.41 -3.22 5.40
C LYS A 31 0.72 -2.07 6.15
N GLN A 32 0.84 -2.04 7.46
CA GLN A 32 0.22 -1.00 8.30
C GLN A 32 0.91 0.35 8.14
N LYS A 33 2.24 0.38 8.03
CA LYS A 33 2.99 1.62 7.72
C LYS A 33 2.59 2.24 6.39
N HIS A 34 2.29 1.42 5.38
CA HIS A 34 1.85 1.89 4.06
C HIS A 34 0.35 2.17 3.98
N ALA A 35 -0.45 1.81 4.98
CA ALA A 35 -1.89 2.05 4.97
C ALA A 35 -2.23 3.54 5.10
N VAL A 36 -1.50 4.28 5.94
CA VAL A 36 -1.72 5.71 6.15
C VAL A 36 -1.47 6.53 4.87
N PRO A 37 -0.31 6.41 4.19
CA PRO A 37 -0.09 7.08 2.90
C PRO A 37 -1.14 6.76 1.84
N ARG A 38 -1.59 5.49 1.77
CA ARG A 38 -2.61 5.06 0.80
C ARG A 38 -3.98 5.68 1.09
N ALA A 39 -4.35 5.80 2.36
CA ALA A 39 -5.60 6.44 2.77
C ALA A 39 -5.61 7.93 2.44
N GLU A 40 -4.49 8.64 2.66
CA GLU A 40 -4.35 10.05 2.30
C GLU A 40 -4.52 10.28 0.79
N ILE A 41 -3.84 9.48 -0.03
CA ILE A 41 -3.98 9.53 -1.50
C ILE A 41 -5.43 9.27 -1.91
N LEU A 42 -6.09 8.26 -1.32
CA LEU A 42 -7.48 7.94 -1.63
C LEU A 42 -8.43 9.10 -1.30
N MET A 43 -8.28 9.71 -0.12
CA MET A 43 -9.09 10.86 0.29
C MET A 43 -8.88 12.05 -0.64
N ALA A 44 -7.64 12.33 -1.05
CA ALA A 44 -7.34 13.40 -2.00
C ALA A 44 -8.01 13.14 -3.36
N ILE A 45 -7.93 11.92 -3.89
CA ILE A 45 -8.59 11.53 -5.15
C ILE A 45 -10.12 11.64 -5.04
N ILE A 46 -10.71 11.22 -3.92
CA ILE A 46 -12.15 11.37 -3.68
C ILE A 46 -12.54 12.86 -3.70
N ALA A 47 -11.79 13.71 -2.99
CA ALA A 47 -12.03 15.15 -2.99
C ALA A 47 -11.94 15.75 -4.40
N LEU A 48 -10.96 15.33 -5.21
CA LEU A 48 -10.84 15.74 -6.61
C LEU A 48 -12.03 15.29 -7.46
N TYR A 49 -12.51 14.05 -7.27
CA TYR A 49 -13.72 13.55 -7.95
C TYR A 49 -15.00 14.27 -7.55
N HIS A 50 -15.06 14.82 -6.34
CA HIS A 50 -16.19 15.67 -5.93
C HIS A 50 -16.16 17.04 -6.61
N ARG A 51 -14.97 17.56 -6.93
CA ARG A 51 -14.80 18.85 -7.62
C ARG A 51 -14.97 18.74 -9.12
N ASP A 52 -14.36 17.72 -9.72
CA ASP A 52 -14.50 17.44 -11.15
C ASP A 52 -14.88 15.96 -11.37
N MET A 53 -16.16 15.75 -11.69
CA MET A 53 -16.68 14.41 -11.95
C MET A 53 -16.16 13.82 -13.29
N ARG A 54 -15.56 14.62 -14.17
CA ARG A 54 -15.00 14.15 -15.45
C ARG A 54 -13.80 13.24 -15.22
N LEU A 55 -13.04 13.49 -14.15
CA LEU A 55 -11.89 12.68 -13.74
C LEU A 55 -12.21 11.19 -13.55
N ARG A 56 -13.48 10.84 -13.26
CA ARG A 56 -13.90 9.43 -13.11
C ARG A 56 -13.80 8.62 -14.40
N ARG A 57 -13.78 9.28 -15.56
CA ARG A 57 -13.68 8.66 -16.89
C ARG A 57 -12.26 8.71 -17.45
N GLU A 58 -11.35 9.36 -16.75
CA GLU A 58 -9.99 9.57 -17.20
C GLU A 58 -9.11 8.36 -16.94
N SER A 59 -7.95 8.33 -17.60
CA SER A 59 -6.96 7.28 -17.37
C SER A 59 -6.32 7.39 -15.98
N PRO A 60 -5.84 6.28 -15.39
CA PRO A 60 -5.08 6.30 -14.13
C PRO A 60 -3.91 7.30 -14.12
N ALA A 61 -3.26 7.50 -15.25
CA ALA A 61 -2.17 8.47 -15.39
C ALA A 61 -2.69 9.91 -15.32
N ALA A 62 -3.75 10.22 -16.06
CA ALA A 62 -4.37 11.56 -16.05
C ALA A 62 -4.91 11.94 -14.66
N ILE A 63 -5.49 10.99 -13.92
CA ILE A 63 -5.92 11.21 -12.53
C ILE A 63 -4.72 11.49 -11.62
N ALA A 64 -3.61 10.76 -11.79
CA ALA A 64 -2.38 11.00 -11.04
C ALA A 64 -1.77 12.37 -11.39
N ASP A 65 -1.70 12.74 -12.66
CA ASP A 65 -1.22 14.06 -13.09
C ASP A 65 -2.04 15.18 -12.43
N TYR A 66 -3.37 15.05 -12.45
CA TYR A 66 -4.25 16.01 -11.81
C TYR A 66 -4.04 16.08 -10.30
N LEU A 67 -3.86 14.95 -9.63
CA LEU A 67 -3.54 14.90 -8.20
C LEU A 67 -2.23 15.61 -7.88
N PHE A 68 -1.17 15.35 -8.65
CA PHE A 68 0.15 15.94 -8.42
C PHE A 68 0.18 17.44 -8.73
N GLN A 69 -0.59 17.91 -9.71
CA GLN A 69 -0.78 19.34 -9.97
C GLN A 69 -1.44 20.06 -8.79
N HIS A 70 -2.35 19.38 -8.08
CA HIS A 70 -3.05 19.93 -6.91
C HIS A 70 -2.46 19.43 -5.58
N ALA A 71 -1.24 18.88 -5.57
CA ALA A 71 -0.65 18.26 -4.38
C ALA A 71 -0.49 19.26 -3.23
N SER A 72 -0.18 20.52 -3.54
CA SER A 72 -0.04 21.60 -2.56
C SER A 72 -1.33 21.87 -1.77
N GLU A 73 -2.50 21.53 -2.31
CA GLU A 73 -3.78 21.73 -1.63
C GLU A 73 -4.05 20.67 -0.57
N PHE A 74 -3.59 19.44 -0.78
CA PHE A 74 -3.80 18.32 0.14
C PHE A 74 -2.64 18.16 1.11
N TRP A 75 -1.42 18.49 0.66
CA TRP A 75 -0.20 18.39 1.46
C TRP A 75 0.54 19.74 1.48
N PRO A 76 -0.01 20.79 2.11
CA PRO A 76 0.58 22.13 2.10
C PRO A 76 1.94 22.21 2.83
N LYS A 77 2.23 21.25 3.72
CA LYS A 77 3.49 21.21 4.48
C LYS A 77 4.65 20.61 3.69
N THR A 78 4.39 19.60 2.88
CA THR A 78 5.42 18.89 2.09
C THR A 78 5.41 19.30 0.63
N GLY A 79 4.31 19.87 0.12
CA GLY A 79 4.10 20.24 -1.28
C GLY A 79 3.88 19.05 -2.22
N GLU A 80 4.11 17.84 -1.73
CA GLU A 80 4.11 16.61 -2.53
C GLU A 80 3.33 15.48 -1.83
N PRO A 81 2.74 14.55 -2.61
CA PRO A 81 2.04 13.40 -2.05
C PRO A 81 2.98 12.42 -1.33
N PRO A 82 2.50 11.65 -0.34
CA PRO A 82 3.31 10.73 0.45
C PRO A 82 3.72 9.46 -0.31
N LEU A 83 3.26 9.28 -1.56
CA LEU A 83 3.60 8.17 -2.45
C LEU A 83 4.12 8.71 -3.77
N SER A 84 5.07 7.98 -4.38
CA SER A 84 5.60 8.32 -5.70
C SER A 84 4.52 8.22 -6.79
N TYR A 85 4.72 8.98 -7.87
CA TYR A 85 3.82 8.99 -9.02
C TYR A 85 3.51 7.58 -9.55
N ASP A 86 4.55 6.78 -9.80
CA ASP A 86 4.41 5.41 -10.30
C ASP A 86 3.59 4.52 -9.36
N THR A 87 3.75 4.72 -8.04
CA THR A 87 2.99 3.99 -7.03
C THR A 87 1.51 4.38 -7.08
N VAL A 88 1.21 5.67 -7.19
CA VAL A 88 -0.17 6.17 -7.28
C VAL A 88 -0.85 5.66 -8.55
N VAL A 89 -0.17 5.74 -9.70
CA VAL A 89 -0.69 5.21 -10.98
C VAL A 89 -0.93 3.70 -10.89
N GLY A 90 -0.01 2.95 -10.26
CA GLY A 90 -0.18 1.52 -10.03
C GLY A 90 -1.40 1.19 -9.18
N LEU A 91 -1.59 1.92 -8.07
CA LEU A 91 -2.75 1.78 -7.19
C LEU A 91 -4.06 2.09 -7.94
N LEU A 92 -4.10 3.19 -8.69
CA LEU A 92 -5.25 3.57 -9.51
C LEU A 92 -5.60 2.50 -10.55
N ARG A 93 -4.60 1.94 -11.25
CA ARG A 93 -4.82 0.83 -12.21
C ARG A 93 -5.45 -0.38 -11.52
N ILE A 94 -5.00 -0.74 -10.32
CA ILE A 94 -5.57 -1.88 -9.57
C ILE A 94 -7.02 -1.58 -9.17
N CYS A 95 -7.27 -0.39 -8.62
CA CYS A 95 -8.61 0.02 -8.20
C CYS A 95 -9.59 0.04 -9.38
N MET A 96 -9.18 0.60 -10.53
CA MET A 96 -10.04 0.74 -11.71
C MET A 96 -10.24 -0.58 -12.47
N LYS A 97 -9.25 -1.49 -12.48
CA LYS A 97 -9.39 -2.82 -13.12
C LYS A 97 -10.42 -3.71 -12.42
N ASN A 98 -10.61 -3.54 -11.12
CA ASN A 98 -11.58 -4.33 -10.35
C ASN A 98 -13.02 -3.84 -10.51
N ILE A 99 -13.26 -2.75 -11.25
CA ILE A 99 -14.60 -2.26 -11.58
C ILE A 99 -15.05 -2.93 -12.89
N LYS A 100 -15.21 -4.26 -12.88
CA LYS A 100 -16.18 -4.89 -13.79
C LYS A 100 -17.51 -4.78 -13.07
N PHE A 101 -18.33 -3.81 -13.46
CA PHE A 101 -19.75 -3.84 -13.12
C PHE A 101 -20.30 -5.14 -13.70
N ASN A 102 -20.63 -6.09 -12.83
CA ASN A 102 -21.42 -7.27 -13.15
C ASN A 102 -22.88 -6.92 -12.86
#